data_AF-A0A1X6ZQJ9-F1
#
_entry.id   AF-A0A1X6ZQJ9-F1
#
_cell.length_a   1.000
_cell.length_b   1.000
_cell.length_c   1.000
_cell.angle_alpha   90.00
_cell.angle_beta   90.00
_cell.angle_gamma   90.00
#
_symmetry.space_group_name_H-M   'P 1'
#
loop_
_entity.id
_entity.type
_entity.pdbx_description
1 polymer ?
#
loop_
_entity_poly.entity_id
_entity_poly.type
_entity_poly.pdbx_seq_one_letter_code
_entity_poly.pdbx_strand_id
1 'polypeptide(L)'
;MLAIFLPGPVIFLISLVLPKSYKSALIYAVLAAIVFIVHAFLPAVTGSDPAGNAMASGFRAIMYFSAVAGLIFAAINAAFYTKLGFDQKGWGAKLALAVPCLIGSGFILLLLLLA
;
A
#
# COMPACT_ATOMS: atom_id res chain seq x y z
N MET A 1 -12.61 7.43 9.17
CA MET A 1 -11.52 8.00 8.33
C MET A 1 -10.25 7.15 8.28
N LEU A 2 -9.89 6.40 9.34
CA LEU A 2 -8.67 5.56 9.39
C LEU A 2 -8.63 4.40 8.38
N ALA A 3 -9.79 3.86 8.00
CA ALA A 3 -9.89 2.73 7.08
C ALA A 3 -9.37 3.02 5.66
N ILE A 4 -9.25 4.30 5.28
CA ILE A 4 -8.85 4.74 3.94
C ILE A 4 -7.34 4.55 3.72
N PHE A 5 -6.55 4.52 4.80
CA PHE A 5 -5.11 4.25 4.78
C PHE A 5 -4.76 2.77 4.92
N LEU A 6 -5.73 1.95 5.31
CA LEU A 6 -5.55 0.53 5.61
C LEU A 6 -5.23 -0.40 4.42
N PRO A 7 -5.60 -0.10 3.15
CA PRO A 7 -5.35 -1.01 2.03
C PRO A 7 -3.87 -1.36 1.85
N GLY A 8 -2.96 -0.39 1.94
CA GLY A 8 -1.52 -0.61 1.81
C GLY A 8 -0.95 -1.57 2.85
N PRO A 9 -1.11 -1.27 4.16
CA PRO A 9 -0.71 -2.17 5.24
C PRO A 9 -1.33 -3.56 5.13
N VAL A 10 -2.61 -3.68 4.77
CA VAL A 10 -3.28 -4.99 4.62
C VAL A 10 -2.69 -5.80 3.47
N ILE A 11 -2.47 -5.17 2.30
CA ILE A 11 -1.84 -5.84 1.16
C ILE A 11 -0.42 -6.29 1.52
N PHE A 12 0.34 -5.45 2.23
CA PHE A 12 1.67 -5.81 2.67
C PHE A 12 1.65 -7.01 3.65
N LEU A 13 0.75 -7.00 4.65
CA LEU A 13 0.58 -8.09 5.61
C LEU A 13 0.19 -9.41 4.93
N ILE A 14 -0.77 -9.38 4.00
CA ILE A 14 -1.13 -10.56 3.20
C ILE A 14 0.09 -11.07 2.44
N SER A 15 0.88 -10.17 1.86
CA SER A 15 2.09 -10.55 1.13
C SER A 15 3.08 -11.31 2.02
N LEU A 16 3.17 -11.03 3.33
CA LEU A 16 4.12 -11.68 4.25
C LEU A 16 3.83 -13.17 4.47
N VAL A 17 2.58 -13.59 4.26
CA VAL A 17 2.12 -14.98 4.41
C VAL A 17 2.32 -15.78 3.11
N LEU A 18 2.40 -15.09 1.97
CA LEU A 18 2.56 -15.72 0.66
C LEU A 18 4.02 -16.11 0.37
N PRO A 19 4.24 -17.24 -0.34
CA PRO A 19 5.57 -17.69 -0.70
C PRO A 19 6.29 -16.65 -1.57
N LYS A 20 7.51 -16.31 -1.17
CA LYS A 20 8.32 -15.27 -1.82
C LYS A 20 9.15 -15.88 -2.94
N SER A 21 8.98 -15.34 -4.14
CA SER A 21 9.74 -15.70 -5.33
C SER A 21 9.89 -14.50 -6.26
N TYR A 22 10.81 -14.57 -7.21
CA TYR A 22 11.02 -13.50 -8.18
C TYR A 22 9.75 -13.27 -9.01
N LYS A 23 9.02 -14.36 -9.31
CA LYS A 23 7.70 -14.32 -9.94
C LYS A 23 6.69 -13.53 -9.10
N SER A 24 6.66 -13.74 -7.78
CA SER A 24 5.78 -12.96 -6.90
C SER A 24 6.14 -11.47 -6.85
N ALA A 25 7.43 -11.12 -6.91
CA ALA A 25 7.86 -9.73 -6.98
C ALA A 25 7.35 -9.02 -8.23
N LEU A 26 7.47 -9.70 -9.39
CA LEU A 26 6.92 -9.20 -10.66
C LEU A 26 5.39 -9.08 -10.60
N ILE A 27 4.69 -10.05 -10.02
CA ILE A 27 3.23 -9.99 -9.85
C ILE A 27 2.82 -8.77 -9.02
N TYR A 28 3.48 -8.50 -7.89
CA TYR A 28 3.17 -7.33 -7.07
C TYR A 28 3.47 -6.01 -7.80
N ALA A 29 4.55 -5.93 -8.57
CA ALA A 29 4.87 -4.75 -9.38
C ALA A 29 3.83 -4.51 -10.49
N VAL A 30 3.40 -5.58 -11.18
CA VAL A 30 2.34 -5.50 -12.20
C VAL A 30 1.01 -5.10 -11.57
N LEU A 31 0.65 -5.66 -10.41
CA LEU A 31 -0.56 -5.27 -9.68
C LEU A 31 -0.50 -3.80 -9.26
N ALA A 32 0.65 -3.28 -8.83
CA ALA A 32 0.80 -1.86 -8.50
C ALA A 32 0.51 -0.97 -9.71
N ALA A 33 1.05 -1.33 -10.88
CA ALA A 33 0.78 -0.64 -12.13
C ALA A 33 -0.70 -0.71 -12.53
N ILE A 34 -1.35 -1.87 -12.40
CA ILE A 34 -2.79 -2.04 -12.69
C ILE A 34 -3.62 -1.15 -11.77
N VAL A 35 -3.35 -1.16 -10.46
CA VAL A 35 -4.10 -0.34 -9.48
C VAL A 35 -3.91 1.15 -9.76
N PHE A 36 -2.72 1.58 -10.15
CA PHE A 36 -2.44 2.96 -10.54
C PHE A 36 -3.18 3.36 -11.83
N ILE A 37 -3.15 2.51 -12.85
CA ILE A 37 -3.87 2.73 -14.12
C ILE A 37 -5.38 2.81 -13.84
N VAL A 38 -5.94 1.84 -13.11
CA VAL A 38 -7.36 1.86 -12.73
C VAL A 38 -7.72 3.17 -12.04
N HIS A 39 -6.90 3.62 -11.08
CA HIS A 39 -7.13 4.90 -10.42
C HIS A 39 -7.13 6.09 -11.38
N ALA A 40 -6.16 6.14 -12.31
CA ALA A 40 -6.01 7.22 -13.28
C ALA A 40 -7.19 7.31 -14.27
N PHE A 41 -7.82 6.17 -14.59
CA PHE A 41 -8.96 6.11 -15.51
C PHE A 41 -10.34 6.13 -14.80
N LEU A 42 -10.40 6.29 -13.47
CA LEU A 42 -11.68 6.39 -12.78
C LEU A 42 -12.39 7.72 -13.12
N PRO A 43 -13.71 7.69 -13.38
CA PRO A 43 -14.48 8.90 -13.66
C PRO A 43 -14.39 9.89 -12.50
N ALA A 44 -14.49 11.18 -12.80
CA ALA A 44 -14.50 12.22 -11.78
C ALA A 44 -15.67 12.03 -10.80
N VAL A 45 -15.45 12.33 -9.52
CA VAL A 45 -16.53 12.36 -8.54
C VAL A 45 -17.40 13.58 -8.84
N THR A 46 -18.66 13.35 -9.19
CA THR A 46 -19.61 14.40 -9.56
C THR A 46 -20.81 14.37 -8.62
N GLY A 47 -21.20 15.55 -8.14
CA GLY A 47 -22.24 15.74 -7.15
C GLY A 47 -22.58 17.23 -7.05
N SER A 48 -23.72 17.56 -6.43
CA SER A 48 -24.19 18.95 -6.32
C SER A 48 -23.36 19.81 -5.36
N ASP A 49 -22.53 19.20 -4.50
CA ASP A 49 -21.66 19.89 -3.54
C ASP A 49 -20.18 19.83 -4.00
N PRO A 50 -19.59 20.95 -4.44
CA PRO A 50 -18.19 21.02 -4.85
C PRO A 50 -17.20 20.63 -3.74
N ALA A 51 -17.49 20.97 -2.48
CA ALA A 51 -16.61 20.67 -1.35
C ALA A 51 -16.62 19.16 -1.04
N GLY A 52 -17.81 18.54 -1.04
CA GLY A 52 -17.97 17.10 -0.92
C GLY A 52 -17.29 16.31 -2.05
N ASN A 53 -17.36 16.81 -3.28
CA ASN A 53 -16.69 16.19 -4.44
C ASN A 53 -15.16 16.23 -4.31
N ALA A 54 -14.59 17.37 -3.88
CA ALA A 54 -13.16 17.52 -3.66
C ALA A 54 -12.67 16.58 -2.56
N MET A 55 -13.41 16.51 -1.44
CA MET A 55 -13.09 15.63 -0.32
C MET A 55 -13.16 14.14 -0.71
N ALA A 56 -14.21 13.73 -1.43
CA ALA A 56 -14.36 12.36 -1.93
C ALA A 56 -13.27 11.98 -2.94
N SER A 57 -12.88 12.90 -3.82
CA SER A 57 -11.77 12.70 -4.76
C SER A 57 -10.43 12.51 -4.01
N GLY A 58 -10.16 13.34 -3.00
CA GLY A 58 -8.96 13.22 -2.15
C GLY A 58 -8.90 11.90 -1.39
N PHE A 59 -10.00 11.46 -0.78
CA PHE A 59 -10.05 10.16 -0.11
C PHE A 59 -9.86 9.00 -1.07
N ARG A 60 -10.46 9.08 -2.27
CA ARG A 60 -10.25 8.07 -3.30
C ARG A 60 -8.78 7.99 -3.67
N ALA A 61 -8.13 9.12 -3.96
CA ALA A 61 -6.71 9.14 -4.29
C ALA A 61 -5.84 8.50 -3.19
N ILE A 62 -6.05 8.89 -1.93
CA ILE A 62 -5.31 8.36 -0.78
C ILE A 62 -5.45 6.84 -0.68
N MET A 63 -6.66 6.30 -0.90
CA MET A 63 -6.91 4.85 -0.84
C MET A 63 -6.10 4.09 -1.89
N TYR A 64 -6.11 4.55 -3.14
CA TYR A 64 -5.38 3.91 -4.23
C TYR A 64 -3.86 4.10 -4.08
N PHE A 65 -3.39 5.28 -3.65
CA PHE A 65 -1.97 5.49 -3.36
C PHE A 65 -1.48 4.60 -2.22
N SER A 66 -2.26 4.41 -1.16
CA SER A 66 -1.94 3.47 -0.08
C SER A 66 -1.82 2.04 -0.61
N ALA A 67 -2.77 1.59 -1.43
CA ALA A 67 -2.73 0.25 -2.04
C ALA A 67 -1.50 0.05 -2.95
N VAL A 68 -1.18 1.03 -3.80
CA VAL A 68 0.01 1.02 -4.67
C VAL A 68 1.29 0.96 -3.83
N ALA A 69 1.39 1.77 -2.77
CA ALA A 69 2.53 1.73 -1.86
C ALA A 69 2.70 0.34 -1.22
N GLY A 70 1.62 -0.26 -0.71
CA GLY A 70 1.63 -1.61 -0.16
C GLY A 70 2.12 -2.68 -1.16
N LEU A 71 1.70 -2.58 -2.42
CA LEU A 71 2.14 -3.48 -3.49
C LEU A 71 3.62 -3.28 -3.86
N ILE A 72 4.10 -2.04 -3.90
CA ILE A 72 5.52 -1.74 -4.14
C ILE A 72 6.38 -2.30 -3.00
N PHE A 73 5.99 -2.09 -1.74
CA PHE A 73 6.70 -2.69 -0.60
C PHE A 73 6.65 -4.23 -0.63
N ALA A 74 5.53 -4.84 -1.04
CA ALA A 74 5.44 -6.28 -1.22
C ALA A 74 6.37 -6.81 -2.33
N ALA A 75 6.47 -6.08 -3.45
CA ALA A 75 7.37 -6.38 -4.57
C ALA A 75 8.84 -6.30 -4.15
N ILE A 76 9.22 -5.21 -3.48
CA ILE A 76 10.55 -4.99 -2.93
C ILE A 76 10.91 -6.11 -1.95
N ASN A 77 10.01 -6.42 -1.02
CA ASN A 77 10.19 -7.51 -0.06
C ASN A 77 10.40 -8.86 -0.79
N ALA A 78 9.54 -9.22 -1.74
CA ALA A 78 9.69 -10.45 -2.51
C ALA A 78 11.01 -10.50 -3.32
N ALA A 79 11.46 -9.38 -3.89
CA ALA A 79 12.72 -9.28 -4.61
C ALA A 79 13.94 -9.45 -3.69
N PHE A 80 13.92 -8.82 -2.51
CA PHE A 80 14.95 -8.99 -1.48
C PHE A 80 15.06 -10.44 -1.01
N TYR A 81 13.93 -11.12 -0.81
CA TYR A 81 13.89 -12.55 -0.48
C TYR A 81 14.59 -13.42 -1.53
N THR A 82 14.52 -13.05 -2.82
CA THR A 82 15.13 -13.83 -3.92
C THR A 82 16.59 -13.53 -4.20
N LYS A 83 17.05 -12.29 -3.93
CA LYS A 83 18.42 -11.85 -4.26
C LYS A 83 19.43 -12.15 -3.16
N LEU A 84 19.00 -12.23 -1.90
CA LEU A 84 19.93 -12.29 -0.77
C LEU A 84 20.03 -13.65 -0.07
N GLY A 85 19.26 -14.67 -0.46
CA GLY A 85 19.25 -15.94 0.28
C GLY A 85 19.01 -15.71 1.79
N PHE A 86 18.25 -14.67 2.13
CA PHE A 86 18.11 -14.19 3.50
C PHE A 86 17.31 -15.24 4.28
N ASP A 87 18.00 -16.04 5.10
CA ASP A 87 17.38 -16.95 6.05
C ASP A 87 16.63 -16.13 7.10
N GLN A 88 15.34 -15.89 6.86
CA GLN A 88 14.45 -15.10 7.73
C GLN A 88 13.36 -15.97 8.35
N LYS A 89 13.75 -16.99 9.11
CA LYS A 89 12.82 -17.65 10.04
C LYS A 89 12.25 -16.70 11.11
N GLY A 90 12.84 -15.51 11.28
CA GLY A 90 12.42 -14.51 12.28
C GLY A 90 11.36 -13.52 11.79
N TRP A 91 10.23 -13.44 12.50
CA TRP A 91 9.20 -12.42 12.33
C TRP A 91 9.74 -10.98 12.45
N GLY A 92 10.82 -10.75 13.20
CA GLY A 92 11.40 -9.43 13.43
C GLY A 92 11.93 -8.74 12.17
N ALA A 93 12.51 -9.49 11.22
CA ALA A 93 13.03 -8.92 9.98
C ALA A 93 11.90 -8.61 8.98
N LYS A 94 10.82 -9.40 9.00
CA LYS A 94 9.57 -9.10 8.29
C LYS A 94 8.91 -7.83 8.85
N LEU A 95 8.93 -7.66 10.17
CA LEU A 95 8.44 -6.46 10.84
C LEU A 95 9.30 -5.23 10.52
N ALA A 96 10.63 -5.33 10.53
CA ALA A 96 11.50 -4.19 10.22
C ALA A 96 11.30 -3.63 8.80
N LEU A 97 10.93 -4.47 7.82
CA LEU A 97 10.51 -4.06 6.48
C LEU A 97 9.07 -3.53 6.41
N ALA A 98 8.20 -3.96 7.34
CA ALA A 98 6.84 -3.45 7.52
C ALA A 98 6.80 -2.08 8.22
N VAL A 99 7.82 -1.79 9.02
CA VAL A 99 7.91 -0.61 9.88
C VAL A 99 7.82 0.70 9.08
N PRO A 100 8.47 0.89 7.91
CA PRO A 100 8.28 2.09 7.11
C PRO A 100 6.84 2.29 6.62
N CYS A 101 6.14 1.21 6.28
CA CYS A 101 4.74 1.27 5.84
C CYS A 101 3.80 1.55 7.02
N LEU A 102 4.07 0.98 8.20
CA LEU A 102 3.32 1.19 9.44
C LEU A 102 3.60 2.56 10.07
N ILE A 103 4.83 3.06 10.02
CA ILE A 103 5.21 4.41 10.45
C ILE A 103 4.64 5.43 9.48
N GLY A 104 4.72 5.22 8.16
CA GLY A 104 4.12 6.13 7.18
C GLY A 104 2.61 6.26 7.35
N SER A 105 1.91 5.14 7.56
CA SER A 105 0.46 5.15 7.85
C SER A 105 0.13 5.67 9.26
N GLY A 106 0.98 5.41 10.26
CA GLY A 106 0.85 5.90 11.64
C GLY A 106 1.14 7.39 11.84
N PHE A 107 2.10 7.95 11.11
CA PHE A 107 2.47 9.37 11.17
C PHE A 107 1.39 10.23 10.50
N ILE A 108 0.83 9.76 9.39
CA ILE A 108 -0.35 10.38 8.76
C ILE A 108 -1.59 10.24 9.66
N LEU A 109 -1.72 9.12 10.38
CA LEU A 109 -2.75 8.92 11.40
C LEU A 109 -2.69 9.97 12.52
N LEU A 110 -1.47 10.20 13.03
CA LEU A 110 -1.21 11.13 14.12
C LEU A 110 -1.50 12.57 13.68
N LEU A 111 -1.09 12.93 12.46
CA LEU A 111 -1.39 14.23 11.85
C LEU A 111 -2.89 14.47 11.64
N LEU A 112 -3.66 13.42 11.34
CA LEU A 112 -5.13 13.49 11.18
C LEU A 112 -5.92 13.51 12.49
N LEU A 113 -5.32 13.07 13.60
CA LEU A 113 -5.92 13.13 14.94
C LEU A 113 -5.59 14.44 15.68
N LEU A 114 -4.56 15.15 15.23
CA LEU A 114 -4.10 16.43 15.80
C LEU A 114 -4.59 17.66 15.01
N ALA A 115 -5.29 17.46 13.88
CA ALA A 115 -5.91 18.49 13.04
C ALA A 115 -7.43 18.47 13.21
#